data_AF-A0A6J1RDI2-F1
#
_entry.id   AF-A0A6J1RDI2-F1
#
_cell.length_a   1.000
_cell.length_b   1.000
_cell.length_c   1.000
_cell.angle_alpha   90.00
_cell.angle_beta   90.00
_cell.angle_gamma   90.00
#
_symmetry.space_group_name_H-M   'P 1'
#
loop_
_entity.id
_entity.type
_entity.pdbx_description
1 polymer ?
#
loop_
_entity_poly.entity_id
_entity_poly.type
_entity_poly.pdbx_seq_one_letter_code
_entity_poly.pdbx_strand_id
1 'polypeptide(L)'
;MPNVSIAALCIFTKCNYFNKSLCHSFFQISAIKCNSNATVIKVLATLNACFDCESKEEIAQVRKHKVQGERIIFANPNKLPSHIKYAKEQGVAQMTVDNEIELIKIKELFPDYA
;
A
#
# COMPACT_ATOMS: atom_id res chain seq x y z
N MET A 1 24.80 -0.18 -20.86
CA MET A 1 23.92 -0.91 -19.93
C MET A 1 24.81 -1.82 -19.10
N PRO A 2 24.99 -1.56 -17.79
CA PRO A 2 24.32 -2.41 -16.79
C PRO A 2 24.13 -1.69 -15.42
N ASN A 3 22.90 -1.54 -14.92
CA ASN A 3 22.64 -1.16 -13.52
C ASN A 3 21.20 -1.50 -13.12
N VAL A 4 20.70 -2.67 -13.55
CA VAL A 4 19.52 -3.26 -12.92
C VAL A 4 20.04 -3.88 -11.62
N SER A 5 20.18 -3.01 -10.62
CA SER A 5 20.75 -3.28 -9.29
C SER A 5 20.12 -4.52 -8.66
N ILE A 6 20.93 -5.27 -7.92
CA ILE A 6 20.62 -6.47 -7.12
C ILE A 6 19.26 -6.40 -6.39
N ALA A 7 18.76 -5.20 -6.07
CA ALA A 7 17.40 -4.95 -5.59
C ALA A 7 16.29 -5.57 -6.46
N ALA A 8 16.40 -5.51 -7.80
CA ALA A 8 15.41 -6.09 -8.70
C ALA A 8 15.39 -7.62 -8.64
N LEU A 9 16.55 -8.24 -8.41
CA LEU A 9 16.66 -9.70 -8.25
C LEU A 9 16.06 -10.14 -6.90
N CYS A 10 16.31 -9.40 -5.80
CA CYS A 10 15.68 -9.67 -4.51
C CYS A 10 14.15 -9.54 -4.56
N ILE A 11 13.65 -8.55 -5.31
CA ILE A 11 12.20 -8.37 -5.57
C ILE A 11 11.65 -9.59 -6.33
N PHE A 12 12.32 -10.03 -7.40
CA PHE A 12 11.88 -11.16 -8.22
C PHE A 12 11.92 -12.52 -7.49
N THR A 13 12.97 -12.79 -6.71
CA THR A 13 13.11 -14.08 -5.99
C THR A 13 12.06 -14.22 -4.89
N LYS A 14 11.64 -13.11 -4.27
CA LYS A 14 10.61 -13.12 -3.21
C LYS A 14 9.18 -13.16 -3.77
N CYS A 15 8.94 -12.60 -4.97
CA CYS A 15 7.66 -12.67 -5.67
C CYS A 15 7.29 -14.07 -6.22
N ASN A 16 8.25 -14.88 -6.65
CA ASN A 16 7.97 -16.14 -7.36
C ASN A 16 7.59 -17.34 -6.47
N TYR A 17 7.68 -17.25 -5.15
CA TYR A 17 7.60 -18.45 -4.29
C TYR A 17 6.23 -18.76 -3.68
N PHE A 18 5.24 -17.85 -3.65
CA PHE A 18 4.01 -18.11 -2.87
C PHE A 18 2.70 -17.64 -3.51
N ASN A 19 1.71 -18.54 -3.42
CA ASN A 19 0.45 -18.63 -4.14
C ASN A 19 -0.67 -17.71 -3.57
N LYS A 20 -1.63 -17.39 -4.44
CA LYS A 20 -2.82 -16.54 -4.28
C LYS A 20 -3.68 -16.93 -3.08
N SER A 21 -3.92 -16.03 -2.12
CA SER A 21 -5.31 -15.84 -1.66
C SER A 21 -5.61 -14.58 -0.85
N LEU A 22 -4.63 -13.90 -0.26
CA LEU A 22 -4.82 -12.62 0.46
C LEU A 22 -3.44 -11.92 0.44
N CYS A 23 -3.33 -10.60 0.64
CA CYS A 23 -2.02 -9.96 0.98
C CYS A 23 -1.37 -10.56 2.28
N HIS A 24 -1.93 -11.64 2.84
CA HIS A 24 -1.67 -12.23 4.16
C HIS A 24 -0.42 -13.12 4.27
N SER A 25 0.40 -13.28 3.23
CA SER A 25 1.67 -14.00 3.38
C SER A 25 2.81 -13.27 2.68
N PHE A 26 3.27 -12.22 3.37
CA PHE A 26 4.64 -11.72 3.37
C PHE A 26 5.19 -10.98 2.15
N PHE A 27 4.35 -10.24 1.42
CA PHE A 27 4.87 -9.23 0.47
C PHE A 27 4.12 -7.89 0.54
N GLN A 28 4.07 -7.33 1.74
CA GLN A 28 3.84 -5.89 1.90
C GLN A 28 5.19 -5.20 1.69
N ILE A 29 5.31 -4.41 0.62
CA ILE A 29 6.47 -3.55 0.44
C ILE A 29 6.04 -2.13 0.80
N SER A 30 6.70 -1.57 1.80
CA SER A 30 6.73 -0.12 2.04
C SER A 30 7.63 0.51 0.97
N ALA A 31 7.20 0.42 -0.29
CA ALA A 31 8.00 0.85 -1.44
C ALA A 31 8.34 2.34 -1.30
N ILE A 32 7.44 3.13 -0.72
CA ILE A 32 7.52 4.58 -0.74
C ILE A 32 8.49 5.12 0.32
N LYS A 33 8.47 4.54 1.53
CA LYS A 33 9.46 4.86 2.58
C LYS A 33 10.88 4.42 2.23
N CYS A 34 11.05 3.23 1.64
CA CYS A 34 12.38 2.74 1.28
C CYS A 34 12.90 3.34 -0.03
N ASN A 35 12.04 3.51 -1.04
CA ASN A 35 12.42 4.00 -2.36
C ASN A 35 11.20 4.50 -3.17
N SER A 36 10.87 5.79 -3.02
CA SER A 36 9.78 6.46 -3.74
C SER A 36 10.02 6.64 -5.25
N ASN A 37 11.02 5.96 -5.85
CA ASN A 37 11.26 6.00 -7.28
C ASN A 37 10.09 5.35 -8.04
N ALA A 38 9.48 6.12 -8.95
CA ALA A 38 8.36 5.68 -9.77
C ALA A 38 8.63 4.40 -10.57
N THR A 39 9.88 4.14 -10.95
CA THR A 39 10.28 2.92 -11.66
C THR A 39 10.14 1.69 -10.76
N VAL A 40 10.54 1.79 -9.49
CA VAL A 40 10.42 0.70 -8.51
C VAL A 40 8.95 0.41 -8.27
N ILE A 41 8.14 1.43 -8.00
CA ILE A 41 6.69 1.29 -7.80
C ILE A 41 6.03 0.64 -9.02
N LYS A 42 6.41 1.06 -10.24
CA LYS A 42 5.88 0.46 -11.48
C LYS A 42 6.23 -1.02 -11.62
N VAL A 43 7.47 -1.40 -11.33
CA VAL A 43 7.91 -2.82 -11.37
C VAL A 43 7.12 -3.63 -10.35
N LEU A 44 7.01 -3.15 -9.11
CA LEU A 44 6.25 -3.81 -8.05
C LEU A 44 4.76 -3.92 -8.37
N ALA A 45 4.17 -2.88 -8.95
CA ALA A 45 2.79 -2.88 -9.40
C ALA A 45 2.55 -3.95 -10.48
N THR A 46 3.53 -4.15 -11.39
CA THR A 46 3.51 -5.16 -12.46
C THR A 46 3.65 -6.57 -11.91
N LEU A 47 4.43 -6.73 -10.82
CA LEU A 47 4.58 -8.00 -10.10
C LEU A 47 3.44 -8.30 -9.13
N ASN A 48 2.36 -7.51 -9.17
CA ASN A 48 1.18 -7.66 -8.33
C ASN A 48 1.47 -7.59 -6.82
N ALA A 49 2.49 -6.84 -6.41
CA ALA A 49 2.81 -6.60 -4.99
C ALA A 49 1.71 -5.80 -4.28
N CYS A 50 1.66 -5.92 -2.95
CA CYS A 50 0.85 -5.06 -2.08
C CYS A 50 1.71 -3.89 -1.55
N PHE A 51 1.08 -2.74 -1.36
CA PHE A 51 1.74 -1.49 -0.96
C PHE A 51 1.27 -1.07 0.42
N ASP A 52 2.23 -0.76 1.26
CA ASP A 52 2.00 -0.10 2.53
C ASP A 52 2.21 1.41 2.35
N CYS A 53 1.21 2.21 2.72
CA CYS A 53 1.18 3.66 2.59
C CYS A 53 0.82 4.31 3.93
N GLU A 54 1.48 5.41 4.27
CA GLU A 54 1.29 6.15 5.52
C GLU A 54 0.73 7.56 5.30
N SER A 55 0.58 7.99 4.05
CA SER A 55 -0.01 9.29 3.74
C SER A 55 -0.89 9.26 2.50
N LYS A 56 -1.67 10.34 2.33
CA LYS A 56 -2.48 10.56 1.14
C LYS A 56 -1.62 10.61 -0.12
N GLU A 57 -0.47 11.26 -0.03
CA GLU A 57 0.48 11.45 -1.14
C GLU A 57 1.04 10.10 -1.60
N GLU A 58 1.32 9.21 -0.65
CA GLU A 58 1.79 7.86 -0.89
C GLU A 58 0.74 7.02 -1.62
N ILE A 59 -0.52 7.03 -1.15
CA ILE A 59 -1.65 6.40 -1.82
C ILE A 59 -1.81 6.96 -3.24
N ALA A 60 -1.75 8.28 -3.40
CA ALA A 60 -1.88 8.94 -4.70
C ALA A 60 -0.75 8.53 -5.65
N GLN A 61 0.48 8.39 -5.15
CA GLN A 61 1.63 7.97 -5.94
C GLN A 61 1.47 6.54 -6.46
N VAL A 62 1.10 5.61 -5.59
CA VAL A 62 0.84 4.21 -5.98
C VAL A 62 -0.34 4.12 -6.95
N ARG A 63 -1.37 4.93 -6.74
CA ARG A 63 -2.56 4.99 -7.60
C ARG A 63 -2.24 5.44 -9.03
N LYS A 64 -1.25 6.33 -9.24
CA LYS A 64 -0.78 6.72 -10.60
C LYS A 64 -0.32 5.52 -11.43
N HIS A 65 0.10 4.44 -10.78
CA HIS A 65 0.52 3.20 -11.44
C HIS A 65 -0.62 2.17 -11.60
N LYS A 66 -1.88 2.61 -11.49
CA LYS A 66 -3.09 1.78 -11.65
C LYS A 66 -3.20 0.62 -10.65
N VAL A 67 -2.57 0.76 -9.49
CA VAL A 67 -2.75 -0.18 -8.37
C VAL A 67 -4.15 -0.01 -7.80
N GLN A 68 -4.85 -1.11 -7.58
CA GLN A 68 -6.20 -1.12 -7.01
C GLN A 68 -6.15 -0.97 -5.49
N GLY A 69 -7.20 -0.41 -4.89
CA GLY A 69 -7.22 -0.07 -3.46
C GLY A 69 -7.10 -1.29 -2.55
N GLU A 70 -7.54 -2.45 -3.02
CA GLU A 70 -7.46 -3.75 -2.33
C GLU A 70 -6.01 -4.23 -2.14
N ARG A 71 -5.06 -3.67 -2.90
CA ARG A 71 -3.62 -3.94 -2.78
C ARG A 71 -2.88 -2.86 -1.99
N ILE A 72 -3.59 -1.91 -1.39
CA ILE A 72 -3.02 -0.82 -0.61
C ILE A 72 -3.50 -0.96 0.83
N ILE A 73 -2.57 -0.85 1.77
CA ILE A 73 -2.85 -0.80 3.20
C ILE A 73 -2.45 0.59 3.69
N PHE A 74 -3.39 1.30 4.32
CA PHE A 74 -3.09 2.58 4.93
C PHE A 74 -2.66 2.37 6.39
N ALA A 75 -1.34 2.22 6.60
CA ALA A 75 -0.78 1.79 7.88
C ALA A 75 -0.29 2.92 8.80
N ASN A 76 -0.84 4.14 8.68
CA ASN A 76 -0.50 5.21 9.61
C ASN A 76 -1.32 5.08 10.91
N PRO A 77 -0.73 5.06 12.11
CA PRO A 77 -1.48 4.98 13.38
C PRO A 77 -2.37 6.21 13.64
N ASN A 78 -1.97 7.40 13.16
CA ASN A 78 -2.70 8.65 13.38
C ASN A 78 -3.06 9.31 12.05
N LYS A 79 -4.14 8.84 11.43
CA LYS A 79 -4.55 9.30 10.10
C LYS A 79 -5.31 10.61 10.23
N LEU A 80 -4.96 11.58 9.39
CA LEU A 80 -5.76 12.79 9.29
C LEU A 80 -7.16 12.46 8.73
N PRO A 81 -8.24 13.10 9.23
CA PRO A 81 -9.58 12.92 8.69
C PRO A 81 -9.68 13.09 7.17
N SER A 82 -8.92 14.04 6.61
CA SER A 82 -8.82 14.27 5.16
C SER A 82 -8.17 13.10 4.42
N HIS A 83 -7.22 12.39 5.04
CA HIS A 83 -6.56 11.23 4.46
C HIS A 83 -7.47 10.00 4.50
N ILE A 84 -8.25 9.83 5.57
CA ILE A 84 -9.24 8.75 5.66
C ILE A 84 -10.31 8.90 4.58
N LYS A 85 -10.84 10.12 4.39
CA LYS A 85 -11.79 10.41 3.31
C LYS A 85 -11.19 10.13 1.93
N TYR A 86 -9.94 10.53 1.71
CA TYR A 86 -9.24 10.22 0.46
C TYR A 86 -9.05 8.72 0.25
N ALA A 87 -8.68 7.97 1.28
CA ALA A 87 -8.57 6.51 1.22
C ALA A 87 -9.90 5.88 0.82
N LYS A 88 -11.03 6.35 1.38
CA LYS A 88 -12.38 5.94 0.97
C LYS A 88 -12.64 6.22 -0.51
N GLU A 89 -12.36 7.44 -0.98
CA GLU A 89 -12.53 7.83 -2.39
C GLU A 89 -11.69 6.97 -3.35
N GLN A 90 -10.52 6.51 -2.91
CA GLN A 90 -9.64 5.64 -3.70
C GLN A 90 -9.94 4.14 -3.55
N GLY A 91 -10.92 3.75 -2.74
CA GLY A 91 -11.27 2.36 -2.47
C GLY A 91 -10.23 1.62 -1.62
N VAL A 92 -9.41 2.34 -0.85
CA VAL A 92 -8.43 1.75 0.07
C VAL A 92 -9.13 1.42 1.38
N ALA A 93 -9.67 0.21 1.46
CA ALA A 93 -10.40 -0.25 2.63
C ALA A 93 -9.51 -0.85 3.73
N GLN A 94 -8.29 -1.32 3.42
CA GLN A 94 -7.43 -1.92 4.45
C GLN A 94 -6.66 -0.83 5.20
N MET A 95 -6.84 -0.76 6.52
CA MET A 95 -6.19 0.23 7.38
C MET A 95 -5.67 -0.43 8.67
N THR A 96 -4.56 0.06 9.21
CA THR A 96 -4.13 -0.31 10.57
C THR A 96 -4.75 0.64 11.59
N VAL A 97 -4.98 0.15 12.81
CA VAL A 97 -5.52 0.93 13.91
C VAL A 97 -4.81 0.47 15.18
N ASP A 98 -4.28 1.41 15.96
CA ASP A 98 -3.54 1.14 17.19
C ASP A 98 -4.31 1.55 18.47
N ASN A 99 -5.32 2.41 18.33
CA ASN A 99 -6.11 2.93 19.45
C ASN A 99 -7.61 3.06 19.11
N GLU A 100 -8.46 3.07 20.16
CA GLU A 100 -9.91 3.12 20.00
C GLU A 100 -10.43 4.43 19.39
N ILE A 101 -9.75 5.55 19.67
CA ILE A 101 -10.11 6.87 19.13
C ILE A 101 -9.97 6.88 17.61
N GLU A 102 -8.89 6.29 17.10
CA GLU A 102 -8.62 6.11 15.68
C GLU A 102 -9.68 5.19 15.03
N LEU A 103 -10.09 4.12 15.73
CA LEU A 103 -11.15 3.23 15.25
C LEU A 103 -12.49 3.97 15.11
N ILE A 104 -12.87 4.75 16.12
CA ILE A 104 -14.12 5.54 16.10
C ILE A 104 -14.07 6.55 14.95
N LYS A 105 -12.95 7.27 14.80
CA LYS A 105 -12.74 8.22 13.70
C LYS A 105 -12.87 7.56 12.33
N ILE A 106 -12.31 6.37 12.14
CA ILE A 106 -12.44 5.62 10.87
C ILE A 106 -13.90 5.21 10.66
N LYS A 107 -14.59 4.70 11.70
CA LYS A 107 -16.00 4.30 11.61
C LYS A 107 -16.93 5.46 11.24
N GLU A 108 -16.68 6.66 11.76
CA GLU A 108 -17.46 7.86 11.44
C GLU A 108 -17.22 8.36 10.00
N LEU A 109 -15.97 8.31 9.53
CA LEU A 109 -15.59 8.85 8.23
C LEU A 109 -15.67 7.84 7.08
N PHE A 110 -15.58 6.55 7.40
CA PHE A 110 -15.59 5.42 6.50
C PHE A 110 -16.44 4.27 7.10
N PRO A 111 -17.77 4.44 7.19
CA PRO A 111 -18.67 3.47 7.81
C PRO A 111 -18.78 2.15 7.04
N ASP A 112 -18.50 2.17 5.72
CA ASP A 112 -18.52 1.00 4.83
C ASP A 112 -17.24 0.15 4.93
N TYR A 113 -16.43 0.37 5.97
CA TYR A 113 -15.24 -0.43 6.27
C TYR A 113 -15.68 -1.86 6.67
N ALA A 114 -15.50 -2.82 5.75
CA ALA A 114 -15.85 -4.23 5.92
C ALA A 114 -14.60 -5.11 5.95
#